data_AF-A0A6L3EL63-F1
#
_entry.id   AF-A0A6L3EL63-F1
#
_cell.length_a   1.000
_cell.length_b   1.000
_cell.length_c   1.000
_cell.angle_alpha   90.00
_cell.angle_beta   90.00
_cell.angle_gamma   90.00
#
_symmetry.space_group_name_H-M   'P 1'
#
loop_
_entity.id
_entity.type
_entity.pdbx_description
1 polymer ?
#
loop_
_entity_poly.entity_id
_entity_poly.type
_entity_poly.pdbx_seq_one_letter_code
_entity_poly.pdbx_strand_id
1 'polypeptide(L)' 'MPAVRLLCREFGGPIVSTSANPHGYPPATNVKQVRFYFGDRIDAVVVGMTAGLAKPSEIRDAATGTLVRAGS' A
#
# COMPACT_ATOMS: atom_id res chain seq x y z
N MET A 1 -11.44 -3.24 -1.28
CA MET A 1 -10.20 -3.36 -2.09
C MET A 1 -10.32 -4.48 -3.14
N PRO A 2 -10.99 -4.27 -4.28
CA PRO A 2 -11.05 -5.27 -5.34
C PRO A 2 -9.74 -5.39 -6.12
N ALA A 3 -9.10 -4.26 -6.46
CA ALA A 3 -7.92 -4.23 -7.32
C ALA A 3 -6.71 -4.96 -6.71
N VAL A 4 -6.39 -4.73 -5.43
CA VAL A 4 -5.25 -5.40 -4.75
C VAL A 4 -5.47 -6.92 -4.64
N ARG A 5 -6.70 -7.36 -4.34
CA ARG A 5 -7.03 -8.79 -4.27
C ARG A 5 -6.89 -9.48 -5.62
N LEU A 6 -7.37 -8.84 -6.69
CA LEU A 6 -7.22 -9.34 -8.05
C LEU A 6 -5.75 -9.39 -8.46
N LEU A 7 -4.97 -8.35 -8.13
CA LEU A 7 -3.54 -8.30 -8.41
C LEU A 7 -2.78 -9.45 -7.74
N CYS A 8 -2.99 -9.69 -6.44
CA CYS A 8 -2.34 -10.81 -5.76
C CYS A 8 -2.76 -12.18 -6.34
N ARG A 9 -4.05 -12.32 -6.71
CA ARG A 9 -4.55 -13.55 -7.33
C ARG A 9 -3.90 -13.81 -8.69
N GLU A 10 -3.80 -12.79 -9.53
CA GLU A 10 -3.20 -12.90 -10.86
C GLU A 10 -1.69 -13.09 -10.80
N PHE A 11 -1.04 -12.46 -9.83
CA PHE A 11 0.37 -12.68 -9.52
C PHE A 11 0.66 -14.09 -9.00
N GLY A 12 -0.36 -14.81 -8.51
CA GLY A 12 -0.23 -16.17 -7.98
C GLY A 12 0.30 -16.25 -6.54
N GLY A 13 0.30 -15.13 -5.80
CA GLY A 13 0.87 -15.09 -4.45
C GLY A 13 0.76 -13.75 -3.73
N PRO A 14 1.33 -13.64 -2.52
CA PRO A 14 1.38 -12.39 -1.79
C PRO A 14 2.34 -11.41 -2.46
N ILE A 15 2.02 -10.11 -2.38
CA ILE A 15 2.88 -9.02 -2.83
C ILE A 15 3.32 -8.22 -1.61
N VAL A 16 4.63 -8.03 -1.47
CA VAL A 16 5.20 -7.12 -0.46
C VAL A 16 5.27 -5.73 -1.06
N SER A 17 4.68 -4.75 -0.38
CA SER A 17 4.65 -3.35 -0.82
C SER A 17 4.92 -2.41 0.34
N THR A 18 5.56 -1.28 0.05
CA THR A 18 5.64 -0.12 0.94
C THR A 18 4.61 0.93 0.56
N SER A 19 4.48 1.99 1.36
CA SER A 19 3.72 3.17 0.95
C SER A 19 4.35 3.80 -0.30
N ALA A 20 3.52 4.19 -1.26
CA ALA A 20 3.97 4.71 -2.55
C ALA A 20 4.50 6.15 -2.43
N ASN A 21 5.71 6.31 -1.90
CA ASN A 21 6.38 7.59 -1.72
C ASN A 21 7.91 7.46 -1.71
N PRO A 22 8.65 8.50 -2.12
CA PRO A 22 10.07 8.62 -1.79
C PRO A 22 10.26 8.71 -0.27
N HIS A 23 11.43 8.30 0.20
CA HIS A 23 11.75 8.34 1.63
C HIS A 23 11.59 9.77 2.19
N GLY A 24 10.97 9.90 3.36
CA GLY A 24 10.71 11.19 4.01
C GLY A 24 9.48 11.96 3.54
N TYR A 25 8.75 11.46 2.53
CA TYR A 25 7.53 12.12 2.01
C TYR A 25 6.24 11.40 2.42
N PRO A 26 5.09 12.09 2.47
CA PRO A 26 3.80 11.46 2.70
C PRO A 26 3.46 10.41 1.63
N PRO A 27 2.74 9.31 1.98
CA PRO A 27 2.22 8.35 1.02
C PRO A 27 1.34 9.00 -0.05
N ALA A 28 1.51 8.60 -1.31
CA ALA A 28 0.56 8.98 -2.36
C ALA A 28 -0.81 8.33 -2.12
N THR A 29 -1.88 9.13 -2.20
CA THR A 29 -3.27 8.68 -2.05
C THR A 29 -4.05 8.69 -3.38
N ASN A 30 -3.43 9.19 -4.45
CA ASN A 30 -4.00 9.21 -5.79
C ASN A 30 -2.92 9.10 -6.87
N VAL A 31 -3.36 8.78 -8.10
CA VAL A 31 -2.47 8.55 -9.25
C VAL A 31 -1.64 9.79 -9.60
N LYS A 32 -2.19 11.00 -9.42
CA LYS A 32 -1.45 12.24 -9.72
C LYS A 32 -0.22 12.38 -8.83
N GLN A 33 -0.36 12.07 -7.53
CA GLN A 33 0.78 12.07 -6.60
C GLN A 33 1.80 10.98 -6.94
N VAL A 34 1.36 9.77 -7.31
CA VAL A 34 2.27 8.71 -7.77
C VAL A 34 3.09 9.17 -8.98
N ARG A 35 2.43 9.75 -9.99
CA ARG A 35 3.12 10.28 -11.18
C ARG A 35 4.02 11.46 -10.87
N PHE A 36 3.64 12.34 -9.95
CA PHE A 36 4.50 13.41 -9.48
C PHE A 36 5.77 12.89 -8.81
N TYR A 37 5.67 11.86 -7.96
CA TYR A 37 6.83 11.30 -7.26
C TYR A 37 7.75 10.47 -8.15
N PHE A 38 7.17 9.65 -9.02
CA PHE A 38 7.93 8.62 -9.72
C PHE A 38 8.11 8.88 -11.21
N GLY A 39 7.24 9.68 -11.84
CA GLY A 39 7.27 9.94 -13.28
C GLY A 39 7.25 8.64 -14.09
N ASP A 40 8.28 8.46 -14.90
CA ASP A 40 8.51 7.28 -15.74
C ASP A 40 9.44 6.24 -15.08
N ARG A 41 9.78 6.40 -13.80
CA ARG A 41 10.66 5.47 -13.06
C ARG A 41 9.94 4.21 -12.54
N ILE A 42 8.67 4.02 -12.91
CA ILE A 42 7.86 2.87 -12.51
C ILE A 42 7.21 2.28 -13.76
N ASP A 43 7.22 0.94 -13.85
CA ASP A 43 6.72 0.23 -15.04
C ASP A 43 5.20 0.36 -15.21
N ALA A 44 4.47 0.42 -14.09
CA ALA A 44 3.01 0.45 -14.11
C ALA A 44 2.40 1.15 -12.88
N VAL A 45 1.18 1.65 -13.06
CA VAL A 45 0.30 2.13 -11.98
C VAL A 45 -1.04 1.42 -12.09
N VAL A 46 -1.39 0.64 -11.07
CA VAL A 46 -2.71 -0.02 -10.99
C VAL A 46 -3.67 0.91 -10.25
N VAL A 47 -4.70 1.40 -10.95
CA VAL A 47 -5.71 2.28 -10.36
C VAL A 47 -6.76 1.45 -9.64
N GLY A 48 -7.09 1.83 -8.41
CA GLY A 48 -8.15 1.20 -7.64
C GLY A 48 -8.48 1.98 -6.37
N MET A 49 -9.64 1.67 -5.79
CA MET A 49 -10.02 2.23 -4.50
C MET A 49 -9.27 1.52 -3.37
N THR A 50 -8.66 2.32 -2.49
CA THR A 50 -8.15 1.84 -1.20
C THR A 50 -9.33 1.58 -0.26
N ALA A 51 -9.07 0.97 0.90
CA ALA A 51 -10.11 0.72 1.91
C ALA A 51 -10.55 2.02 2.65
N GLY A 52 -10.08 3.19 2.24
CA GLY A 52 -10.42 4.46 2.90
C GLY A 52 -9.80 4.64 4.28
N LEU A 53 -8.82 3.82 4.66
CA LEU A 53 -8.13 3.94 5.95
C LEU A 53 -7.28 5.21 5.99
N ALA A 54 -7.41 5.97 7.08
CA ALA A 54 -6.66 7.21 7.29
C ALA A 54 -5.22 6.96 7.76
N LYS A 55 -4.94 5.81 8.38
CA LYS A 55 -3.60 5.39 8.82
C LYS A 55 -3.28 3.98 8.32
N PRO A 56 -1.98 3.59 8.33
CA PRO A 56 -1.58 2.21 8.04
C PRO A 56 -2.30 1.19 8.94
N SER A 57 -2.39 -0.05 8.48
CA SER A 57 -3.01 -1.13 9.24
C SER A 57 -2.30 -1.40 10.57
N GLU A 58 -3.06 -1.96 11.50
CA GLU A 58 -2.52 -2.47 12.76
C GLU A 58 -1.49 -3.59 12.51
N ILE A 59 -0.43 -3.62 13.32
CA ILE A 59 0.55 -4.71 13.31
C ILE A 59 0.60 -5.30 14.72
N ARG A 60 0.38 -6.61 14.82
CA ARG A 60 0.49 -7.39 16.04
C ARG A 60 1.49 -8.51 15.87
N ASP A 61 2.16 -8.86 16.96
CA ASP A 61 2.89 -10.11 17.06
C ASP A 61 1.91 -11.29 17.00
N ALA A 62 2.17 -12.24 16.11
CA ALA A 62 1.26 -13.36 15.87
C ALA A 62 1.28 -14.42 16.98
N ALA A 63 2.38 -14.55 17.73
CA ALA A 63 2.52 -15.53 18.80
C ALA A 63 1.94 -15.01 20.12
N THR A 64 2.10 -13.71 20.41
CA THR A 64 1.72 -13.12 21.71
C THR A 64 0.50 -12.20 21.63
N GLY A 65 0.12 -11.75 20.44
CA GLY A 65 -0.93 -10.75 20.25
C GLY A 65 -0.52 -9.32 20.63
N THR A 66 0.75 -9.10 21.02
CA THR A 66 1.27 -7.79 21.41
C THR A 66 1.14 -6.80 20.26
N LEU A 67 0.62 -5.61 20.56
CA LEU A 67 0.51 -4.52 19.60
C LEU A 67 1.88 -3.92 19.31
N VAL A 68 2.35 -4.03 18.06
CA VAL A 68 3.60 -3.42 17.59
C VAL A 68 3.33 -2.04 17.01
N ARG A 69 2.20 -1.87 16.30
CA ARG A 69 1.75 -0.59 15.76
C ARG A 69 0.23 -0.51 15.76
N ALA A 70 -0.33 0.53 16.38
CA ALA A 70 -1.75 0.82 16.30
C ALA A 70 -2.19 1.15 14.86
N GLY A 71 -3.30 0.56 14.43
CA GLY A 71 -4.03 0.98 13.23
C GLY A 71 -4.99 2.15 13.52
N SER A 72 -5.64 2.65 12.48
CA SER A 72 -6.82 3.54 12.58
C SER A 72 -8.10 2.81 12.23
#